data_AF-A0A7X7ATN4-F1
#
_entry.id   AF-A0A7X7ATN4-F1
#
_cell.length_a   1.000
_cell.length_b   1.000
_cell.length_c   1.000
_cell.angle_alpha   90.00
_cell.angle_beta   90.00
_cell.angle_gamma   90.00
#
_symmetry.space_group_name_H-M   'P 1'
#
loop_
_entity.id
_entity.type
_entity.pdbx_description
1 polymer ?
#
loop_
_entity_poly.entity_id
_entity_poly.type
_entity_poly.pdbx_seq_one_letter_code
_entity_poly.pdbx_strand_id
1 'polypeptide(L)' 'MQDILGSVLALINDAMTYVRLFVIGATGFFVAKDYALKMTSTEDNLKASYDRKIRTTIIAGVSALLSVQFVNWILEYFK' A
#
# COMPACT_ATOMS: atom_id res chain seq x y z
N MET A 1 -27.82 17.43 9.84
CA MET A 1 -27.51 15.99 9.60
C MET A 1 -26.80 15.79 8.27
N GLN A 2 -27.24 16.43 7.18
CA GLN A 2 -26.54 16.43 5.88
C GLN A 2 -25.12 17.03 5.94
N ASP A 3 -24.89 18.12 6.69
CA ASP A 3 -23.55 18.73 6.81
C ASP A 3 -22.52 17.84 7.52
N ILE A 4 -22.96 17.07 8.53
CA ILE A 4 -22.06 16.20 9.31
C ILE A 4 -21.64 15.01 8.47
N LEU A 5 -22.58 14.40 7.74
CA LEU A 5 -22.29 13.28 6.84
C LEU A 5 -21.31 13.70 5.74
N GLY A 6 -21.52 14.86 5.10
CA GLY A 6 -20.62 15.39 4.08
C GLY A 6 -19.20 15.65 4.62
N SER A 7 -19.10 16.22 5.82
CA SER A 7 -17.81 16.48 6.49
C SER A 7 -17.06 15.19 6.82
N VAL A 8 -17.78 14.16 7.28
CA VAL A 8 -17.19 12.84 7.57
C VAL A 8 -16.73 12.14 6.29
N LEU A 9 -17.53 12.16 5.22
CA LEU A 9 -17.15 11.57 3.93
C LEU A 9 -15.91 12.24 3.34
N ALA A 10 -15.80 13.57 3.45
CA ALA A 10 -14.62 14.32 3.02
C ALA A 10 -13.38 13.94 3.84
N LEU A 11 -13.51 13.82 5.16
CA LEU A 11 -12.41 13.41 6.04
C LEU A 11 -11.91 11.99 5.72
N ILE A 12 -12.82 11.04 5.48
CA ILE A 12 -12.44 9.68 5.10
C ILE A 12 -11.70 9.70 3.77
N ASN A 13 -12.20 10.42 2.76
CA ASN A 13 -11.53 10.52 1.46
C ASN A 13 -10.11 11.10 1.55
N ASP A 14 -9.91 12.10 2.40
CA ASP A 14 -8.58 12.69 2.64
C ASP A 14 -7.65 11.68 3.34
N ALA A 15 -8.14 11.00 4.39
CA ALA A 15 -7.40 9.94 5.07
C ALA A 15 -6.98 8.80 4.12
N MET A 16 -7.88 8.38 3.21
CA MET A 16 -7.59 7.36 2.21
C MET A 16 -6.49 7.79 1.23
N THR A 17 -6.39 9.08 0.91
CA THR A 17 -5.34 9.64 0.08
C THR A 17 -3.96 9.55 0.76
N TYR A 18 -3.88 9.86 2.06
CA TYR A 18 -2.65 9.67 2.83
C TYR A 18 -2.24 8.21 2.93
N VAL A 19 -3.20 7.30 3.18
CA VAL A 19 -2.93 5.87 3.21
C VAL A 19 -2.37 5.39 1.88
N ARG A 20 -2.91 5.87 0.75
CA ARG A 20 -2.40 5.54 -0.58
C ARG A 20 -0.94 5.94 -0.74
N LEU A 21 -0.59 7.18 -0.38
CA LEU A 21 0.79 7.69 -0.45
C LEU A 21 1.73 6.88 0.45
N PHE A 22 1.29 6.58 1.67
CA PHE A 22 2.03 5.77 2.62
C PHE A 22 2.29 4.36 2.08
N VAL A 23 1.27 3.68 1.56
CA VAL A 23 1.41 2.32 1.01
C VAL A 23 2.37 2.29 -0.16
N ILE A 24 2.30 3.26 -1.08
CA ILE A 24 3.22 3.34 -2.22
C ILE A 24 4.66 3.56 -1.73
N GLY A 25 4.85 4.53 -0.82
CA GLY A 25 6.17 4.84 -0.26
C GLY A 25 6.78 3.66 0.50
N ALA A 26 6.00 3.03 1.39
CA ALA A 26 6.43 1.88 2.17
C ALA A 26 6.77 0.68 1.26
N THR A 27 5.89 0.36 0.30
CA THR A 27 6.13 -0.75 -0.65
C THR A 27 7.41 -0.51 -1.44
N GLY A 28 7.60 0.70 -1.98
CA GLY A 28 8.82 1.07 -2.69
C GLY A 28 10.08 0.95 -1.83
N PHE A 29 10.03 1.46 -0.59
CA PHE A 29 11.15 1.39 0.35
C PHE A 29 11.53 -0.06 0.69
N PHE A 30 10.56 -0.91 1.05
CA PHE A 30 10.83 -2.29 1.41
C PHE A 30 11.34 -3.12 0.23
N VAL A 31 10.77 -2.91 -0.97
CA VAL A 31 11.25 -3.55 -2.19
C VAL A 31 12.68 -3.13 -2.50
N ALA A 32 12.99 -1.83 -2.48
CA ALA A 32 14.34 -1.33 -2.75
C ALA A 32 15.36 -1.85 -1.73
N LYS A 33 15.00 -1.84 -0.44
CA LYS A 33 15.82 -2.40 0.63
C LYS A 33 16.12 -3.87 0.39
N ASP A 34 15.10 -4.69 0.13
CA ASP A 34 15.28 -6.13 -0.07
C ASP A 34 16.05 -6.44 -1.37
N TYR A 35 15.92 -5.60 -2.40
CA TYR A 35 16.76 -5.68 -3.61
C TYR A 35 18.23 -5.39 -3.31
N ALA A 36 18.53 -4.34 -2.53
CA ALA A 36 19.90 -4.02 -2.14
C ALA A 36 20.53 -5.17 -1.34
N LEU A 37 19.78 -5.76 -0.39
CA LEU A 37 20.23 -6.90 0.40
C LEU A 37 20.41 -8.18 -0.44
N LYS A 38 19.58 -8.37 -1.48
CA LYS A 38 19.74 -9.44 -2.46
C LYS A 38 21.04 -9.30 -3.26
N MET A 39 21.44 -8.08 -3.61
CA MET A 39 22.69 -7.83 -4.35
C MET A 39 23.93 -8.06 -3.50
N THR A 40 23.86 -7.77 -2.19
CA THR A 40 24.99 -7.96 -1.26
C THR A 40 25.10 -9.37 -0.71
N SER A 41 24.10 -10.23 -0.89
CA SER A 41 24.13 -11.61 -0.41
C SER A 41 24.84 -12.52 -1.40
N THR A 42 25.70 -13.40 -0.90
CA THR A 42 26.49 -14.34 -1.71
C THR A 42 25.85 -15.71 -1.81
N GLU A 43 25.01 -16.08 -0.83
CA GLU A 43 24.35 -17.39 -0.78
C GLU A 43 23.07 -17.44 -1.63
N ASP A 44 22.93 -18.46 -2.45
CA ASP A 44 21.76 -18.63 -3.34
C ASP A 44 20.45 -18.82 -2.56
N ASN A 45 20.51 -19.48 -1.39
CA ASN A 45 19.36 -19.64 -0.50
C ASN A 45 18.85 -18.28 0.03
N LEU A 46 19.76 -17.37 0.35
CA LEU A 46 19.42 -16.00 0.79
C LEU A 46 18.83 -15.20 -0.36
N LYS A 47 19.42 -15.26 -1.56
CA LYS A 47 18.89 -14.57 -2.75
C LYS A 47 17.48 -15.03 -3.12
N ALA A 48 17.21 -16.33 -3.04
CA ALA A 48 15.89 -16.89 -3.28
C ALA A 48 14.86 -16.43 -2.22
N SER A 49 15.30 -16.35 -0.95
CA SER A 49 14.47 -15.82 0.13
C SER A 49 14.10 -14.34 -0.08
N TYR A 50 15.06 -13.51 -0.51
CA TYR A 50 14.78 -12.10 -0.86
C TYR A 50 13.83 -11.96 -2.06
N ASP A 51 13.95 -12.82 -3.08
CA ASP A 51 13.02 -12.80 -4.22
C ASP A 51 11.57 -13.05 -3.76
N ARG A 52 11.39 -14.00 -2.85
CA ARG A 52 10.09 -14.28 -2.24
C ARG A 52 9.58 -13.10 -1.44
N LYS A 53 10.43 -12.47 -0.61
CA LYS A 53 10.06 -11.30 0.19
C LYS A 53 9.62 -10.14 -0.69
N ILE A 54 10.39 -9.81 -1.73
CA ILE A 54 10.07 -8.74 -2.69
C ILE A 54 8.70 -8.98 -3.33
N ARG A 55 8.44 -10.20 -3.81
CA ARG A 55 7.13 -10.56 -4.41
C ARG A 55 5.99 -10.37 -3.40
N THR A 56 6.16 -10.89 -2.18
CA THR A 56 5.12 -10.76 -1.14
C THR A 56 4.87 -9.31 -0.75
N THR A 57 5.92 -8.49 -0.66
CA THR A 57 5.80 -7.05 -0.37
C THR A 57 5.04 -6.32 -1.47
N ILE A 58 5.31 -6.62 -2.74
CA ILE A 58 4.56 -6.05 -3.87
C ILE A 58 3.09 -6.46 -3.81
N ILE A 59 2.81 -7.75 -3.56
CA ILE A 59 1.43 -8.25 -3.45
C ILE A 59 0.70 -7.54 -2.30
N ALA A 60 1.33 -7.44 -1.12
CA ALA A 60 0.75 -6.74 0.02
C ALA A 60 0.46 -5.25 -0.27
N GLY A 61 1.39 -4.57 -0.94
CA GLY A 61 1.20 -3.18 -1.38
C GLY A 61 0.02 -3.02 -2.33
N VAL A 62 -0.08 -3.89 -3.35
CA VAL A 62 -1.20 -3.89 -4.29
C VAL A 62 -2.53 -4.20 -3.60
N SER A 63 -2.57 -5.19 -2.69
CA SER A 63 -3.79 -5.52 -1.92
C SER A 63 -4.25 -4.36 -1.04
N ALA A 64 -3.33 -3.63 -0.41
CA ALA A 64 -3.66 -2.43 0.36
C ALA A 64 -4.22 -1.32 -0.54
N LEU A 65 -3.64 -1.11 -1.74
CA LEU A 65 -4.17 -0.15 -2.70
C LEU A 65 -5.57 -0.52 -3.21
N LEU A 66 -5.84 -1.81 -3.46
CA LEU A 66 -7.18 -2.28 -3.83
C LEU A 66 -8.19 -1.99 -2.73
N SER A 67 -7.81 -2.18 -1.47
CA SER A 67 -8.66 -1.85 -0.32
C SER A 67 -8.97 -0.35 -0.26
N VAL A 68 -7.97 0.50 -0.55
CA VAL A 68 -8.16 1.94 -0.64
C VAL A 68 -9.16 2.32 -1.72
N GLN A 69 -9.04 1.71 -2.91
CA GLN A 69 -9.97 1.96 -4.01
C GLN A 69 -11.40 1.48 -3.71
N PHE A 70 -11.52 0.34 -3.02
CA PHE A 70 -12.83 -0.16 -2.60
C PHE A 70 -13.53 0.80 -1.64
N VAL A 71 -12.80 1.38 -0.67
CA VAL A 71 -13.35 2.39 0.23
C VAL A 71 -13.76 3.64 -0.54
N ASN A 72 -12.93 4.13 -1.46
CA ASN A 72 -13.27 5.28 -2.30
C ASN A 72 -14.53 5.04 -3.13
N TRP A 73 -14.70 3.84 -3.69
CA TRP A 73 -15.91 3.46 -4.41
C TRP A 73 -17.16 3.48 -3.50
N ILE A 74 -17.05 2.99 -2.27
CA ILE A 74 -18.14 3.08 -1.29
C ILE A 74 -18.46 4.56 -0.97
N LEU A 75 -17.44 5.42 -0.81
CA LEU A 75 -17.66 6.84 -0.54
C LEU A 75 -18.39 7.54 -1.69
N GLU A 76 -18.12 7.17 -2.94
CA GLU A 76 -18.84 7.68 -4.11
C GLU A 76 -20.31 7.26 -4.13
N TYR A 77 -20.65 6.08 -3.60
CA TYR A 77 -22.05 5.64 -3.49
C TYR A 77 -22.89 6.50 -2.52
N PHE A 78 -22.25 7.10 -1.51
CA PHE A 78 -22.92 7.94 -0.51
C PHE A 78 -22.92 9.44 -0.84
N LYS A 79 -22.28 9.84 -1.94
CA LYS A 79 -22.36 11.21 -2.47
C LYS A 79 -23.64 11.40 -3.29
#